data_AF-A0A7K3G0A6-F1
#
_entry.id   AF-A0A7K3G0A6-F1
#
_cell.length_a   1.000
_cell.length_b   1.000
_cell.length_c   1.000
_cell.angle_alpha   90.00
_cell.angle_beta   90.00
_cell.angle_gamma   90.00
#
_symmetry.space_group_name_H-M   'P 1'
#
loop_
_entity.id
_entity.type
_entity.pdbx_description
1 polymer ?
#
loop_
_entity_poly.entity_id
_entity_poly.type
_entity_poly.pdbx_seq_one_letter_code
_entity_poly.pdbx_strand_id
1 'polypeptide(L)'
;MSERWALAAEEEGDGALLAPLGPDGAPAGPVRREPDLVAAVRDRPEVARWVWRSTAEVYPRLLAAGVRVERCYDVEDAEQLLLGAEGRLGEPRSA
;
A
#
# COMPACT_ATOMS: atom_id res chain seq x y z
N MET A 1 -15.33 -9.11 8.53
CA MET A 1 -14.76 -7.79 8.20
C MET A 1 -13.46 -8.05 7.46
N SER A 2 -13.28 -7.49 6.26
CA SER A 2 -12.05 -7.71 5.48
C SER A 2 -10.93 -6.91 6.13
N GLU A 3 -9.95 -7.57 6.73
CA GLU A 3 -8.81 -6.92 7.36
C GLU A 3 -8.00 -6.17 6.28
N ARG A 4 -7.81 -4.87 6.47
CA ARG A 4 -7.08 -3.98 5.56
C ARG A 4 -5.83 -3.48 6.26
N TRP A 5 -4.74 -3.38 5.52
CA TRP A 5 -3.48 -2.88 6.05
C TRP A 5 -2.88 -1.84 5.11
N ALA A 6 -2.45 -0.72 5.67
CA ALA A 6 -1.57 0.21 5.00
C ALA A 6 -0.15 -0.37 4.96
N LEU A 7 0.53 -0.14 3.84
CA LEU A 7 1.91 -0.55 3.59
C LEU A 7 2.64 0.56 2.85
N ALA A 8 3.80 0.95 3.38
CA ALA A 8 4.76 1.80 2.69
C ALA A 8 6.12 1.10 2.69
N ALA A 9 6.78 1.04 1.53
CA ALA A 9 8.18 0.66 1.48
C ALA A 9 9.02 1.81 2.09
N GLU A 10 10.12 1.47 2.74
CA GLU A 10 11.08 2.50 3.13
C GLU A 10 11.90 2.93 1.91
N GLU A 11 12.18 4.23 1.80
CA GLU A 11 12.99 4.79 0.70
C GLU A 11 14.41 4.22 0.68
N GLU A 12 14.95 3.95 1.88
CA GLU A 12 16.27 3.35 2.06
C GLU A 12 16.15 1.94 2.64
N GLY A 13 16.72 0.97 1.92
CA GLY A 13 16.81 -0.42 2.36
C GLY A 13 15.58 -1.28 2.04
N ASP A 14 15.46 -2.36 2.80
CA ASP A 14 14.44 -3.39 2.57
C ASP A 14 13.22 -3.28 3.47
N GLY A 15 13.19 -2.29 4.37
CA GLY A 15 12.14 -2.13 5.36
C GLY A 15 10.79 -1.71 4.82
N ALA A 16 9.78 -1.81 5.70
CA ALA A 16 8.43 -1.35 5.45
C ALA A 16 7.76 -0.80 6.71
N LEU A 17 6.84 0.15 6.50
CA LEU A 17 5.93 0.66 7.52
C LEU A 17 4.52 0.11 7.28
N LEU A 18 3.90 -0.40 8.33
CA LEU A 18 2.59 -1.06 8.27
C LEU A 18 1.65 -0.54 9.35
N ALA A 19 0.36 -0.42 9.05
CA ALA A 19 -0.67 -0.19 10.05
C ALA A 19 -1.97 -0.89 9.68
N PRO A 20 -2.67 -1.52 10.64
CA PRO A 20 -4.02 -2.02 10.40
C PRO A 20 -4.96 -0.84 10.16
N LEU A 21 -5.92 -1.00 9.25
CA LEU A 21 -6.91 0.01 8.92
C LEU A 21 -8.31 -0.43 9.33
N GLY A 22 -9.07 0.52 9.86
CA GLY A 22 -10.49 0.39 10.14
C GLY A 22 -11.34 0.33 8.87
N PRO A 23 -12.65 0.06 9.00
CA PRO A 23 -13.58 0.04 7.87
C PRO A 23 -13.66 1.38 7.12
N ASP A 24 -13.44 2.48 7.82
CA ASP A 24 -13.38 3.87 7.36
C ASP A 24 -12.03 4.27 6.74
N GLY A 25 -11.03 3.38 6.80
CA GLY A 25 -9.67 3.63 6.31
C GLY A 25 -8.77 4.37 7.30
N ALA A 26 -9.25 4.68 8.51
CA ALA A 26 -8.41 5.26 9.56
C ALA A 26 -7.49 4.20 10.18
N PRO A 27 -6.30 4.58 10.71
CA PRO A 27 -5.45 3.66 11.45
C PRO A 27 -6.21 3.04 12.64
N ALA A 28 -6.28 1.72 12.69
CA ALA A 28 -6.89 0.95 13.77
C ALA A 28 -5.86 0.49 14.83
N GLY A 29 -4.61 0.91 14.69
CA GLY A 29 -3.50 0.53 15.57
C GLY A 29 -2.23 1.30 15.25
N PRO A 30 -1.16 1.09 16.04
CA PRO A 30 0.11 1.77 15.85
C PRO A 30 0.79 1.35 14.56
N VAL A 31 1.61 2.26 14.02
CA VAL A 31 2.54 1.94 12.92
C VAL A 31 3.58 0.95 13.41
N ARG A 32 3.79 -0.11 12.63
CA ARG A 32 4.81 -1.13 12.82
C ARG A 32 5.89 -0.93 11.76
N ARG A 33 7.14 -0.93 12.18
CA ARG A 33 8.29 -0.96 11.29
C ARG A 33 8.77 -2.39 11.17
N GLU A 34 8.83 -2.90 9.95
CA GLU A 34 9.35 -4.21 9.62
C GLU A 34 10.67 -4.06 8.87
N PRO A 35 11.68 -4.89 9.14
CA PRO A 35 12.99 -4.78 8.50
C PRO A 35 13.00 -5.24 7.04
N ASP A 36 11.98 -5.98 6.61
CA ASP A 36 11.89 -6.56 5.27
C ASP A 36 10.43 -6.51 4.75
N LEU A 37 10.23 -5.81 3.65
CA LEU A 37 8.95 -5.62 2.95
C LEU A 37 8.34 -6.95 2.49
N VAL A 38 9.16 -7.85 1.94
CA VAL A 38 8.71 -9.12 1.38
C VAL A 38 8.25 -10.05 2.49
N ALA A 39 9.03 -10.19 3.56
CA ALA A 39 8.69 -10.96 4.74
C ALA A 39 7.45 -10.37 5.43
N ALA A 40 7.38 -9.03 5.56
CA ALA A 40 6.23 -8.37 6.17
C ALA A 40 4.91 -8.71 5.47
N VAL A 41 4.90 -8.78 4.13
CA VAL A 41 3.72 -9.19 3.36
C VAL A 41 3.50 -10.70 3.40
N ARG A 42 4.56 -11.50 3.27
CA ARG A 42 4.49 -12.97 3.26
C ARG A 42 3.94 -13.54 4.57
N ASP A 43 4.33 -12.95 5.69
CA ASP A 43 3.99 -13.42 7.04
C ASP A 43 2.57 -13.00 7.46
N ARG A 44 1.82 -12.34 6.58
CA ARG A 44 0.46 -11.83 6.82
C ARG A 44 -0.57 -12.34 5.78
N PRO A 45 -0.71 -13.66 5.60
CA PRO A 45 -1.66 -14.22 4.63
C PRO A 45 -3.13 -13.89 4.94
N GLU A 46 -3.45 -13.50 6.17
CA GLU A 46 -4.77 -13.07 6.62
C GLU A 46 -5.18 -11.69 6.09
N VAL A 47 -4.22 -10.89 5.62
CA VAL A 47 -4.50 -9.53 5.12
C VAL A 47 -5.28 -9.62 3.82
N ALA A 48 -6.55 -9.30 3.95
CA ALA A 48 -7.50 -9.46 2.87
C ALA A 48 -7.34 -8.37 1.80
N ARG A 49 -6.82 -7.19 2.13
CA ARG A 49 -6.50 -6.14 1.15
C ARG A 49 -5.40 -5.20 1.65
N TRP A 50 -4.38 -5.02 0.81
CA TRP A 50 -3.32 -4.04 1.04
C TRP A 50 -3.71 -2.66 0.53
N VAL A 51 -3.22 -1.61 1.18
CA VAL A 51 -3.34 -0.23 0.73
C VAL A 51 -1.93 0.33 0.68
N TRP A 52 -1.46 0.73 -0.49
CA TRP A 52 -0.13 1.30 -0.68
C TRP A 52 -0.20 2.59 -1.49
N ARG A 53 0.87 3.39 -1.39
CA ARG A 53 0.99 4.64 -2.15
C ARG A 53 0.93 4.37 -3.65
N SER A 54 1.81 3.49 -4.14
CA SER A 54 1.96 3.20 -5.57
C SER A 54 2.32 1.73 -5.78
N THR A 55 1.63 1.06 -6.69
CA THR A 55 1.92 -0.33 -7.09
C THR A 55 3.31 -0.44 -7.68
N ALA A 56 3.76 0.59 -8.42
CA ALA A 56 5.07 0.61 -9.06
C ALA A 56 6.22 0.58 -8.05
N GLU A 57 6.02 1.13 -6.86
CA GLU A 57 7.01 1.16 -5.78
C GLU A 57 7.08 -0.18 -5.02
N VAL A 58 5.94 -0.85 -4.83
CA VAL A 58 5.82 -2.01 -3.93
C VAL A 58 5.81 -3.34 -4.68
N TYR A 59 4.93 -3.50 -5.66
CA TYR A 59 4.58 -4.81 -6.19
C TYR A 59 5.70 -5.49 -6.99
N PRO A 60 6.56 -4.78 -7.76
CA PRO A 60 7.69 -5.42 -8.44
C PRO A 60 8.61 -6.19 -7.49
N ARG A 61 8.89 -5.65 -6.30
CA ARG A 61 9.75 -6.30 -5.29
C ARG A 61 9.10 -7.59 -4.75
N LEU A 62 7.80 -7.53 -4.46
CA LEU A 62 7.02 -8.69 -3.99
C LEU A 62 6.98 -9.79 -5.07
N LEU A 63 6.69 -9.42 -6.31
CA LEU A 63 6.58 -10.35 -7.42
C LEU A 63 7.92 -11.03 -7.72
N ALA A 64 9.02 -10.28 -7.69
CA ALA A 64 10.37 -10.83 -7.86
C ALA A 64 10.72 -11.88 -6.80
N ALA A 65 10.19 -11.73 -5.58
CA ALA A 65 10.35 -12.69 -4.48
C ALA A 65 9.27 -13.79 -4.45
N GLY A 66 8.44 -13.90 -5.49
CA GLY A 66 7.37 -14.89 -5.59
C GLY A 66 6.18 -14.65 -4.67
N VAL A 67 6.07 -13.47 -4.05
CA VAL A 67 4.93 -13.09 -3.20
C VAL A 67 3.85 -12.43 -4.07
N ARG A 68 2.69 -13.08 -4.16
CA ARG A 68 1.54 -12.56 -4.89
C ARG A 68 0.54 -11.92 -3.94
N VAL A 69 0.12 -10.71 -4.29
CA VAL A 69 -0.96 -9.98 -3.62
C VAL A 69 -2.20 -10.04 -4.49
N GLU A 70 -3.28 -10.63 -3.97
CA GLU A 70 -4.51 -10.79 -4.74
C GLU A 70 -5.31 -9.50 -4.87
N ARG A 71 -5.29 -8.65 -3.82
CA ARG A 71 -6.11 -7.44 -3.75
C ARG A 71 -5.34 -6.30 -3.09
N CYS A 72 -5.32 -5.16 -3.77
CA CYS A 72 -4.77 -3.92 -3.25
C CYS A 72 -5.70 -2.72 -3.55
N TYR A 73 -5.47 -1.62 -2.84
CA TYR A 73 -5.78 -0.28 -3.31
C TYR A 73 -4.46 0.44 -3.57
N ASP A 74 -4.34 0.97 -4.77
CA ASP A 74 -3.28 1.88 -5.17
C ASP A 74 -3.82 3.30 -5.03
N VAL A 75 -3.25 4.05 -4.10
CA VAL A 75 -3.70 5.42 -3.82
C VAL A 75 -3.38 6.31 -5.01
N GLU A 76 -2.16 6.26 -5.54
CA GLU A 76 -1.73 7.08 -6.67
C GLU A 76 -2.60 6.84 -7.92
N ASP A 77 -2.93 5.59 -8.24
CA ASP A 77 -3.83 5.27 -9.36
C ASP A 77 -5.23 5.87 -9.16
N ALA A 78 -5.84 5.65 -7.99
CA ALA A 78 -7.14 6.23 -7.64
C ALA A 78 -7.10 7.76 -7.71
N GLU A 79 -5.99 8.36 -7.29
CA GLU A 79 -5.79 9.79 -7.33
C GLU A 79 -5.75 10.33 -8.77
N GLN A 80 -4.99 9.71 -9.66
CA GLN A 80 -4.90 10.09 -11.07
C GLN A 80 -6.26 9.98 -11.77
N LEU A 81 -7.05 8.95 -11.46
CA LEU A 81 -8.41 8.80 -11.99
C LEU A 81 -9.33 9.93 -11.56
N LEU A 82 -9.29 10.32 -10.28
CA LEU A 82 -10.11 11.41 -9.75
C LEU A 82 -9.71 12.77 -10.35
N LEU A 83 -8.42 13.04 -10.48
CA LEU A 83 -7.94 14.26 -11.14
C LEU A 83 -8.33 14.30 -12.61
N GLY A 84 -8.22 13.17 -13.32
CA GLY A 84 -8.68 13.05 -14.69
C GLY A 84 -10.17 13.33 -14.85
N ALA A 85 -11.00 12.83 -13.93
CA ALA A 85 -12.44 13.10 -13.92
C ALA A 85 -12.78 14.58 -13.70
N GLU A 86 -11.93 15.32 -12.98
CA GLU A 86 -12.03 16.77 -12.76
C GLU A 86 -11.40 17.60 -13.90
N GLY A 87 -10.82 16.98 -14.94
CA GLY A 87 -10.11 17.69 -16.01
C GLY A 87 -8.73 18.21 -15.61
N ARG A 88 -8.17 17.69 -14.52
CA ARG A 88 -6.93 18.12 -13.87
C ARG A 88 -5.83 17.06 -13.94
N LEU A 89 -5.90 16.17 -14.93
CA LEU A 89 -4.93 15.09 -15.11
C LEU A 89 -3.50 15.65 -15.16
N GLY A 90 -2.60 15.09 -14.36
CA GLY A 90 -1.20 15.52 -14.29
C GLY A 90 -0.90 16.68 -13.34
N GLU A 91 -1.92 17.28 -12.71
CA GLU A 91 -1.68 18.27 -11.65
C GLU A 91 -1.16 17.63 -10.35
N PRO A 92 -0.23 18.28 -9.62
CA PRO A 92 0.12 17.88 -8.27
C PRO A 92 -1.11 17.97 -7.36
N ARG A 93 -1.38 16.89 -6.63
CA ARG A 93 -2.54 16.82 -5.74
C ARG A 93 -2.40 17.70 -4.48
N SER A 94 -1.17 18.06 -4.13
CA SER A 94 -0.81 18.88 -2.96
C SER A 94 -0.64 20.38 -3.30
N ALA A 95 -1.13 20.82 -4.46
CA ALA A 95 -1.08 22.23 -4.86
C ALA A 95 -1.86 23.13 -3.89
#